data_AF-A0A954E0M9-F1
#
_entry.id   AF-A0A954E0M9-F1
#
_cell.length_a   1.000
_cell.length_b   1.000
_cell.length_c   1.000
_cell.angle_alpha   90.00
_cell.angle_beta   90.00
_cell.angle_gamma   90.00
#
_symmetry.space_group_name_H-M   'P 1'
#
loop_
_entity.id
_entity.type
_entity.pdbx_description
1 polymer ?
#
loop_
_entity_poly.entity_id
_entity_poly.type
_entity_poly.pdbx_seq_one_letter_code
_entity_poly.pdbx_strand_id
1 'polypeptide(L)'
;MPETQVDITLEMTMSEILDKVPSAQRALFQRYHVGGCSSCGFQPSDTLAKVCKDHNLLDTSGVIQTIKNSHETDQKMQIEPTQVKAWIDAGEDFSFIDVRPAEEIAIASIEHAEPLDFTNSEKYMQLPKDRRIVFSCRSGVRSMDVASYFLGHGFTAVYSMRGGILAWSDQIDGSIPKY
;
A
#
# COMPACT_ATOMS: atom_id res chain seq x y z
N MET A 1 -15.82 -12.84 -7.61
CA MET A 1 -15.83 -12.14 -6.31
C MET A 1 -16.48 -10.79 -6.56
N PRO A 2 -17.43 -10.32 -5.75
CA PRO A 2 -18.07 -9.05 -6.03
C PRO A 2 -17.01 -7.96 -5.86
N GLU A 3 -16.78 -7.18 -6.92
CA GLU A 3 -16.03 -5.94 -6.83
C GLU A 3 -16.66 -5.12 -5.72
N THR A 4 -15.95 -4.91 -4.61
CA THR A 4 -16.39 -4.01 -3.55
C THR A 4 -16.31 -2.60 -4.12
N GLN A 5 -17.28 -2.22 -4.94
CA GLN A 5 -17.38 -0.89 -5.53
C GLN A 5 -17.55 0.09 -4.38
N VAL A 6 -16.46 0.77 -4.02
CA VAL A 6 -16.53 1.82 -3.01
C VAL A 6 -17.32 2.96 -3.62
N ASP A 7 -18.46 3.26 -2.99
CA ASP A 7 -19.28 4.39 -3.40
C ASP A 7 -18.63 5.69 -2.89
N ILE A 8 -18.25 6.55 -3.83
CA ILE A 8 -17.60 7.84 -3.59
C ILE A 8 -18.43 8.89 -4.29
N THR A 9 -18.89 9.89 -3.54
CA THR A 9 -19.67 11.02 -4.06
C THR A 9 -18.96 12.35 -3.84
N LEU A 10 -19.45 13.41 -4.46
CA LEU A 10 -18.82 14.74 -4.40
C LEU A 10 -19.06 15.47 -3.08
N GLU A 11 -20.09 15.05 -2.36
CA GLU A 11 -20.58 15.61 -1.10
C GLU A 11 -19.82 15.05 0.10
N MET A 12 -19.18 13.90 -0.08
CA MET A 12 -18.34 13.30 0.94
C MET A 12 -17.15 14.20 1.27
N THR A 13 -16.82 14.24 2.56
CA THR A 13 -15.61 14.89 3.06
C THR A 13 -14.37 14.08 2.73
N MET A 14 -13.22 14.75 2.65
CA MET A 14 -11.95 14.09 2.48
C MET A 14 -11.64 13.11 3.61
N SER A 15 -12.07 13.37 4.85
CA SER A 15 -11.96 12.41 5.96
C SER A 15 -12.71 11.12 5.66
N GLU A 16 -13.99 11.21 5.27
CA GLU A 16 -14.81 10.02 4.97
C GLU A 16 -14.25 9.23 3.78
N ILE A 17 -13.71 9.94 2.78
CA ILE A 17 -13.06 9.31 1.63
C ILE A 17 -11.79 8.59 2.06
N LEU A 18 -10.94 9.18 2.90
CA LEU A 18 -9.70 8.57 3.34
C LEU A 18 -9.93 7.39 4.28
N ASP A 19 -10.98 7.40 5.08
CA ASP A 19 -11.37 6.26 5.91
C ASP A 19 -11.80 5.05 5.06
N LYS A 20 -12.47 5.30 3.93
CA LYS A 20 -12.89 4.24 2.99
C LYS A 20 -11.77 3.83 2.03
N VAL A 21 -11.01 4.80 1.56
CA VAL A 21 -9.94 4.67 0.56
C VAL A 21 -8.69 5.39 1.07
N PRO A 22 -7.89 4.72 1.92
CA PRO A 22 -6.65 5.32 2.44
C PRO A 22 -5.68 5.76 1.35
N SER A 23 -5.73 5.13 0.17
CA SER A 23 -4.90 5.50 -0.99
C SER A 23 -5.37 6.74 -1.74
N ALA A 24 -6.52 7.33 -1.41
CA ALA A 24 -7.10 8.44 -2.15
C ALA A 24 -6.18 9.66 -2.19
N GLN A 25 -5.58 10.04 -1.04
CA GLN A 25 -4.64 11.16 -0.99
C GLN A 25 -3.42 10.91 -1.89
N ARG A 26 -2.85 9.70 -1.86
CA ARG A 26 -1.72 9.32 -2.72
C ARG A 26 -2.10 9.41 -4.19
N ALA A 27 -3.28 8.91 -4.57
CA ALA A 27 -3.75 8.92 -5.95
C ALA A 27 -4.04 10.34 -6.47
N LEU A 28 -4.67 11.18 -5.64
CA LEU A 28 -4.91 12.60 -5.96
C LEU A 28 -3.60 13.36 -6.12
N PHE A 29 -2.61 13.09 -5.28
CA PHE A 29 -1.30 13.71 -5.41
C PHE A 29 -0.59 13.27 -6.69
N GLN A 30 -0.54 11.97 -6.98
CA GLN A 30 0.16 11.44 -8.16
C GLN A 30 -0.41 11.95 -9.49
N ARG A 31 -1.74 12.10 -9.58
CA ARG A 31 -2.40 12.49 -10.84
C ARG A 31 -2.66 14.00 -10.95
N TYR A 32 -3.02 14.64 -9.84
CA TYR A 32 -3.50 16.02 -9.83
C TYR A 32 -2.65 16.96 -8.96
N HIS A 33 -1.60 16.45 -8.29
CA HIS A 33 -0.76 17.20 -7.36
C HIS A 33 -1.54 17.84 -6.20
N VAL A 34 -2.64 17.19 -5.79
CA VAL A 34 -3.51 17.62 -4.68
C VAL A 34 -3.19 16.82 -3.42
N GLY A 35 -3.07 17.49 -2.28
CA GLY A 35 -2.90 16.84 -0.97
C GLY A 35 -1.47 16.49 -0.56
N GLY A 36 -0.45 16.83 -1.36
CA GLY A 36 0.95 16.51 -1.08
C GLY A 36 1.83 17.65 -0.53
N CYS A 37 1.30 18.88 -0.47
CA CYS A 37 2.04 20.04 0.04
C CYS A 37 1.13 20.99 0.83
N SER A 38 1.71 21.87 1.65
CA SER A 38 0.97 22.87 2.45
C SER A 38 0.16 23.84 1.59
N SER A 39 0.63 24.16 0.39
CA SER A 39 -0.03 25.09 -0.55
C SER A 39 -1.10 24.45 -1.41
N CYS A 40 -1.14 23.11 -1.46
CA CYS A 40 -2.00 22.33 -2.33
C CYS A 40 -2.80 21.27 -1.54
N GLY A 41 -2.90 21.47 -0.23
CA GLY A 41 -3.59 20.58 0.71
C GLY A 41 -5.08 20.89 0.81
N PHE A 42 -5.84 19.88 1.24
CA PHE A 42 -7.24 20.00 1.62
C PHE A 42 -7.36 19.82 3.13
N GLN A 43 -8.42 20.37 3.73
CA GLN A 43 -8.78 20.05 5.10
C GLN A 43 -9.58 18.74 5.16
N PRO A 44 -9.49 17.95 6.24
CA PRO A 44 -10.29 16.73 6.40
C PRO A 44 -11.80 16.97 6.25
N SER A 45 -12.28 18.16 6.61
CA SER A 45 -13.68 18.57 6.49
C SER A 45 -14.07 19.09 5.11
N ASP A 46 -13.12 19.29 4.19
CA ASP A 46 -13.45 19.73 2.83
C ASP A 46 -14.17 18.63 2.07
N THR A 47 -15.20 18.97 1.31
CA THR A 47 -15.87 18.02 0.43
C THR A 47 -15.07 17.80 -0.84
N LEU A 48 -15.23 16.63 -1.48
CA LEU A 48 -14.57 16.35 -2.76
C LEU A 48 -14.95 17.39 -3.83
N ALA A 49 -16.19 17.88 -3.85
CA ALA A 49 -16.63 18.99 -4.70
C ALA A 49 -15.80 20.26 -4.47
N LYS A 50 -15.59 20.62 -3.20
CA LYS A 50 -14.80 21.80 -2.82
C LYS A 50 -13.35 21.62 -3.24
N VAL A 51 -12.75 20.47 -2.99
CA VAL A 51 -11.38 20.15 -3.42
C VAL A 51 -11.26 20.26 -4.95
N CYS A 52 -12.20 19.68 -5.70
CA CYS A 52 -12.17 19.79 -7.16
C CYS A 52 -12.25 21.24 -7.62
N LYS A 53 -13.11 22.06 -6.99
CA LYS A 53 -13.25 23.48 -7.31
C LYS A 53 -11.99 24.29 -6.97
N ASP A 54 -11.45 24.12 -5.77
CA ASP A 54 -10.29 24.86 -5.27
C ASP A 54 -9.03 24.58 -6.11
N HIS A 55 -8.96 23.38 -6.72
CA HIS A 55 -7.86 22.94 -7.58
C HIS A 55 -8.17 22.99 -9.09
N ASN A 56 -9.28 23.61 -9.50
CA ASN A 56 -9.71 23.73 -10.89
C ASN A 56 -9.79 22.38 -11.65
N LEU A 57 -10.20 21.32 -10.95
CA LEU A 57 -10.44 19.99 -11.50
C LEU A 57 -11.85 19.93 -12.10
N LEU A 58 -11.94 20.17 -13.41
CA LEU A 58 -13.21 20.20 -14.15
C LEU A 58 -13.80 18.81 -14.40
N ASP A 59 -12.95 17.77 -14.44
CA ASP A 59 -13.35 16.38 -14.63
C ASP A 59 -13.55 15.67 -13.27
N THR A 60 -14.67 15.96 -12.61
CA THR A 60 -15.02 15.37 -11.32
C THR A 60 -15.24 13.87 -11.39
N SER A 61 -15.77 13.37 -12.51
CA SER A 61 -15.93 11.94 -12.77
C SER A 61 -14.57 11.23 -12.85
N GLY A 62 -13.59 11.81 -13.54
CA GLY A 62 -12.23 11.29 -13.58
C GLY A 62 -11.52 11.30 -12.22
N VAL A 63 -11.78 12.30 -11.38
CA VAL A 63 -11.27 12.32 -9.99
C VAL A 63 -11.85 11.17 -9.17
N ILE A 64 -13.18 10.97 -9.22
CA ILE A 64 -13.84 9.85 -8.54
C ILE A 64 -13.27 8.51 -9.05
N GLN A 65 -13.12 8.35 -10.36
CA GLN A 65 -12.56 7.14 -10.94
C GLN A 65 -11.11 6.90 -10.49
N THR A 66 -10.32 7.96 -10.37
CA THR A 66 -8.93 7.86 -9.87
C THR A 66 -8.89 7.32 -8.44
N ILE A 67 -9.76 7.81 -7.57
CA ILE A 67 -9.88 7.33 -6.18
C ILE A 67 -10.34 5.86 -6.15
N LYS A 68 -11.34 5.50 -6.95
CA LYS A 68 -11.83 4.11 -7.04
C LYS A 68 -10.74 3.15 -7.53
N ASN A 69 -10.04 3.53 -8.60
CA ASN A 69 -8.94 2.74 -9.16
C ASN A 69 -7.80 2.55 -8.15
N SER A 70 -7.48 3.57 -7.35
CA SER A 70 -6.45 3.43 -6.32
C SER A 70 -6.86 2.47 -5.20
N HIS A 71 -8.14 2.42 -4.85
CA HIS A 71 -8.66 1.44 -3.91
C HIS A 71 -8.50 0.01 -4.45
N GLU A 72 -8.93 -0.24 -5.69
CA GLU A 72 -8.80 -1.54 -6.34
C GLU A 72 -7.35 -1.99 -6.49
N THR A 73 -6.46 -1.04 -6.80
CA THR A 73 -5.02 -1.30 -6.93
C THR A 73 -4.44 -1.74 -5.59
N ASP A 74 -4.74 -1.03 -4.50
CA ASP A 74 -4.30 -1.42 -3.16
C ASP A 74 -4.87 -2.78 -2.74
N GLN A 75 -6.14 -3.07 -3.04
CA GLN A 75 -6.73 -4.38 -2.78
C GLN A 75 -6.00 -5.50 -3.52
N LYS A 76 -5.62 -5.29 -4.79
CA LYS A 76 -4.86 -6.28 -5.59
C LYS A 76 -3.44 -6.49 -5.06
N MET A 77 -2.83 -5.46 -4.48
CA MET A 77 -1.51 -5.56 -3.84
C MET A 77 -1.58 -6.19 -2.44
N GLN A 78 -2.74 -6.21 -1.77
CA GLN A 78 -2.85 -6.89 -0.48
C GLN A 78 -2.82 -8.40 -0.64
N ILE A 79 -1.99 -9.06 0.17
CA ILE A 79 -1.91 -10.51 0.24
C ILE A 79 -2.01 -10.99 1.69
N GLU A 80 -2.76 -12.07 1.93
CA GLU A 80 -2.92 -12.64 3.27
C GLU A 80 -1.66 -13.41 3.70
N PRO A 81 -1.31 -13.43 5.00
CA PRO A 81 -0.17 -14.20 5.52
C PRO A 81 -0.20 -15.69 5.12
N THR A 82 -1.40 -16.28 5.06
CA THR A 82 -1.61 -17.68 4.66
C THR A 82 -1.18 -17.95 3.22
N GLN A 83 -1.39 -17.00 2.31
CA GLN A 83 -0.96 -17.14 0.92
C GLN A 83 0.57 -16.99 0.79
N VAL A 84 1.17 -16.08 1.57
CA VAL A 84 2.64 -15.95 1.62
C VAL A 84 3.25 -17.24 2.15
N LYS A 85 2.70 -17.82 3.23
CA LYS A 85 3.13 -19.11 3.78
C LYS A 85 2.99 -20.24 2.76
N ALA A 86 1.90 -20.29 2.01
CA ALA A 86 1.70 -21.28 0.97
C ALA A 86 2.78 -21.19 -0.14
N TRP A 87 3.17 -19.99 -0.54
CA TRP A 87 4.26 -19.80 -1.52
C TRP A 87 5.63 -20.24 -0.96
N ILE A 88 5.90 -19.97 0.32
CA ILE A 88 7.10 -20.46 1.01
C ILE A 88 7.13 -21.99 1.04
N ASP A 89 6.02 -22.62 1.45
CA ASP A 89 5.92 -24.08 1.57
C ASP A 89 6.01 -24.79 0.22
N ALA A 90 5.52 -24.15 -0.84
CA ALA A 90 5.62 -24.64 -2.21
C ALA A 90 7.01 -24.38 -2.83
N GLY A 91 7.89 -23.63 -2.18
CA GLY A 91 9.21 -23.27 -2.70
C GLY A 91 9.14 -22.38 -3.94
N GLU A 92 8.12 -21.52 -4.05
CA GLU A 92 7.99 -20.60 -5.18
C GLU A 92 9.10 -19.54 -5.16
N ASP A 93 9.58 -19.12 -6.34
CA ASP A 93 10.57 -18.04 -6.43
C ASP A 93 9.88 -16.67 -6.35
N PHE A 94 10.06 -16.00 -5.21
CA PHE A 94 9.67 -14.61 -4.99
C PHE A 94 10.60 -13.96 -3.97
N SER A 95 10.65 -12.62 -3.96
CA SER A 95 11.37 -11.88 -2.92
C SER A 95 10.41 -11.57 -1.77
N PHE A 96 10.76 -11.96 -0.54
CA PHE A 96 10.03 -11.56 0.66
C PHE A 96 10.89 -10.58 1.45
N ILE A 97 10.44 -9.33 1.57
CA ILE A 97 11.25 -8.22 2.07
C ILE A 97 10.58 -7.59 3.30
N ASP A 98 11.33 -7.51 4.40
CA ASP A 98 10.93 -6.80 5.61
C ASP A 98 11.39 -5.34 5.56
N VAL A 99 10.45 -4.40 5.54
CA VAL A 99 10.72 -2.96 5.44
C VAL A 99 10.84 -2.28 6.81
N ARG A 100 10.85 -3.06 7.90
CA ARG A 100 11.02 -2.52 9.25
C ARG A 100 12.48 -2.06 9.49
N PRO A 101 12.68 -1.09 10.39
CA PRO A 101 14.00 -0.76 10.92
C PRO A 101 14.70 -1.97 11.55
N ALA A 102 16.03 -1.96 11.53
CA ALA A 102 16.84 -3.09 12.02
C ALA A 102 16.57 -3.42 13.49
N GLU A 103 16.29 -2.42 14.32
CA GLU A 103 15.92 -2.58 15.72
C GLU A 103 14.60 -3.33 15.93
N GLU A 104 13.62 -3.16 15.03
CA GLU A 104 12.35 -3.91 15.05
C GLU A 104 12.56 -5.35 14.56
N ILE A 105 13.41 -5.56 13.56
CA ILE A 105 13.75 -6.88 13.03
C ILE A 105 14.54 -7.70 14.06
N ALA A 106 15.39 -7.05 14.86
CA ALA A 106 16.15 -7.69 15.92
C ALA A 106 15.28 -8.25 17.06
N ILE A 107 14.08 -7.69 17.28
CA ILE A 107 13.12 -8.19 18.28
C ILE A 107 12.44 -9.46 17.77
N ALA A 108 12.05 -9.47 16.50
CA ALA A 108 11.30 -10.54 15.87
C ALA A 108 11.47 -10.48 14.36
N SER A 109 11.64 -11.63 13.71
CA SER A 109 11.74 -11.74 12.24
C SER A 109 10.93 -12.93 11.75
N ILE A 110 10.53 -12.87 10.48
CA ILE A 110 9.89 -14.00 9.78
C ILE A 110 10.98 -14.72 8.99
N GLU A 111 11.06 -16.04 9.12
CA GLU A 111 11.97 -16.85 8.31
C GLU A 111 11.71 -16.59 6.81
N HIS A 112 12.77 -16.54 6.00
CA HIS A 112 12.75 -16.17 4.57
C HIS A 112 12.51 -14.69 4.22
N ALA A 113 12.13 -13.84 5.17
CA ALA A 113 12.05 -12.40 4.91
C ALA A 113 13.44 -11.75 5.02
N GLU A 114 13.94 -11.15 3.94
CA GLU A 114 15.19 -10.39 3.94
C GLU A 114 14.93 -8.93 4.37
N PRO A 115 15.80 -8.30 5.19
CA PRO A 115 15.66 -6.90 5.53
C PRO A 115 15.86 -6.01 4.30
N LEU A 116 15.02 -4.99 4.15
CA LEU A 116 15.20 -3.98 3.10
C LEU A 116 16.49 -3.19 3.35
N ASP A 117 17.41 -3.30 2.40
CA ASP A 117 18.66 -2.53 2.42
C ASP A 117 18.47 -1.16 1.75
N PHE A 118 18.21 -0.14 2.57
CA PHE A 118 18.06 1.24 2.11
C PHE A 118 19.35 1.81 1.49
N THR A 119 20.52 1.29 1.85
CA THR A 119 21.80 1.76 1.30
C THR A 119 22.02 1.27 -0.13
N ASN A 120 21.30 0.23 -0.53
CA ASN A 120 21.38 -0.39 -1.85
C ASN A 120 20.01 -0.44 -2.53
N SER A 121 19.31 0.69 -2.56
CA SER A 121 17.99 0.81 -3.20
C SER A 121 18.04 0.48 -4.70
N GLU A 122 19.17 0.73 -5.37
CA GLU A 122 19.39 0.42 -6.78
C GLU A 122 19.28 -1.08 -7.08
N LYS A 123 19.78 -1.96 -6.19
CA LYS A 123 19.64 -3.43 -6.33
C LYS A 123 18.19 -3.81 -6.56
N TYR A 124 17.27 -3.24 -5.79
CA TYR A 124 15.86 -3.59 -5.88
C TYR A 124 15.21 -2.99 -7.14
N MET A 125 15.64 -1.81 -7.57
CA MET A 125 15.12 -1.16 -8.78
C MET A 125 15.54 -1.84 -10.09
N GLN A 126 16.65 -2.58 -10.06
CA GLN A 126 17.16 -3.38 -11.18
C GLN A 126 16.53 -4.77 -11.29
N LEU A 127 15.67 -5.17 -10.32
CA LEU A 127 14.95 -6.44 -10.40
C LEU A 127 14.03 -6.47 -11.65
N PRO A 128 13.77 -7.68 -12.20
CA PRO A 128 12.77 -7.83 -13.27
C PRO A 128 11.43 -7.25 -12.83
N LYS A 129 10.78 -6.49 -13.71
CA LYS A 129 9.53 -5.78 -13.39
C LYS A 129 8.36 -6.74 -13.11
N ASP A 130 8.44 -7.94 -13.65
CA ASP A 130 7.51 -9.05 -13.41
C ASP A 130 7.92 -9.94 -12.23
N ARG A 131 9.06 -9.70 -11.58
CA ARG A 131 9.46 -10.45 -10.38
C ARG A 131 8.42 -10.23 -9.30
N ARG A 132 7.99 -11.33 -8.69
CA ARG A 132 7.10 -11.31 -7.55
C ARG A 132 7.85 -10.81 -6.30
N ILE A 133 7.34 -9.76 -5.67
CA ILE A 133 7.91 -9.18 -4.46
C ILE A 133 6.80 -8.98 -3.42
N VAL A 134 6.99 -9.52 -2.23
CA VAL A 134 6.11 -9.33 -1.08
C VAL A 134 6.85 -8.48 -0.05
N PHE A 135 6.25 -7.37 0.36
CA PHE A 135 6.75 -6.53 1.44
C PHE A 135 5.99 -6.82 2.74
N SER A 136 6.71 -6.89 3.85
CA SER A 136 6.14 -6.97 5.20
C SER A 136 6.62 -5.81 6.06
N CYS A 137 5.78 -5.36 6.98
CA CYS A 137 6.18 -4.46 8.04
C CYS A 137 5.53 -4.88 9.36
N ARG A 138 5.39 -3.97 10.33
CA ARG A 138 4.70 -4.27 11.59
C ARG A 138 3.23 -4.63 11.39
N SER A 139 2.46 -3.76 10.73
CA SER A 139 0.99 -3.84 10.63
C SER A 139 0.43 -3.81 9.19
N GLY A 140 1.30 -3.79 8.17
CA GLY A 140 0.91 -3.74 6.75
C GLY A 140 0.84 -2.33 6.13
N VAL A 141 0.92 -1.26 6.96
CA VAL A 141 0.84 0.14 6.47
C VAL A 141 2.09 0.52 5.68
N ARG A 142 3.28 0.48 6.31
CA ARG A 142 4.55 0.84 5.65
C ARG A 142 4.84 0.00 4.42
N SER A 143 4.51 -1.29 4.44
CA SER A 143 4.73 -2.19 3.30
C SER A 143 3.82 -1.84 2.12
N MET A 144 2.62 -1.28 2.36
CA MET A 144 1.75 -0.80 1.29
C MET A 144 2.35 0.39 0.56
N ASP A 145 2.98 1.31 1.29
CA ASP A 145 3.67 2.46 0.69
C ASP A 145 4.87 2.02 -0.14
N VAL A 146 5.66 1.06 0.36
CA VAL A 146 6.79 0.50 -0.40
C VAL A 146 6.30 -0.27 -1.64
N ALA A 147 5.26 -1.10 -1.52
CA ALA A 147 4.68 -1.78 -2.69
C ALA A 147 4.20 -0.78 -3.75
N SER A 148 3.51 0.28 -3.33
CA SER A 148 3.03 1.35 -4.21
C SER A 148 4.16 2.13 -4.88
N TYR A 149 5.26 2.35 -4.16
CA TYR A 149 6.46 2.96 -4.71
C TYR A 149 7.04 2.10 -5.84
N PHE A 150 7.18 0.79 -5.66
CA PHE A 150 7.65 -0.11 -6.72
C PHE A 150 6.66 -0.20 -7.88
N LEU A 151 5.35 -0.25 -7.61
CA LEU A 151 4.33 -0.21 -8.67
C LEU A 151 4.49 1.04 -9.55
N GLY A 152 4.72 2.21 -8.93
CA GLY A 152 5.01 3.46 -9.65
C GLY A 152 6.29 3.43 -10.50
N HIS A 153 7.23 2.54 -10.19
CA HIS A 153 8.47 2.30 -10.95
C HIS A 153 8.35 1.14 -11.96
N GLY A 154 7.10 0.78 -12.31
CA GLY A 154 6.78 -0.16 -13.38
C GLY A 154 6.81 -1.63 -12.98
N PHE A 155 6.95 -1.96 -11.69
CA PHE A 155 6.81 -3.34 -11.24
C PHE A 155 5.35 -3.79 -11.29
N THR A 156 5.10 -5.04 -11.69
CA THR A 156 3.74 -5.55 -11.97
C THR A 156 3.27 -6.61 -10.96
N ALA A 157 4.18 -7.17 -10.16
CA ALA A 157 3.90 -8.26 -9.22
C ALA A 157 4.39 -7.91 -7.79
N VAL A 158 3.97 -6.75 -7.29
CA VAL A 158 4.34 -6.26 -5.95
C VAL A 158 3.17 -6.35 -4.99
N TYR A 159 3.45 -6.80 -3.77
CA TYR A 159 2.43 -7.10 -2.77
C TYR A 159 2.84 -6.56 -1.40
N SER A 160 1.85 -6.20 -0.59
CA SER A 160 1.99 -5.89 0.83
C SER A 160 1.27 -6.94 1.65
N MET A 161 1.98 -7.59 2.57
CA MET A 161 1.38 -8.59 3.45
C MET A 161 0.42 -7.92 4.44
N ARG A 162 -0.85 -8.29 4.35
CA ARG A 162 -1.93 -7.71 5.14
C ARG A 162 -1.70 -7.97 6.62
N GLY A 163 -1.76 -6.89 7.41
CA GLY A 163 -1.54 -6.96 8.86
C GLY A 163 -0.08 -7.17 9.28
N GLY A 164 0.86 -7.27 8.33
CA GLY A 164 2.30 -7.39 8.61
C GLY A 164 2.65 -8.56 9.54
N ILE A 165 3.77 -8.45 10.25
CA ILE A 165 4.25 -9.48 11.18
C ILE A 165 3.27 -9.75 12.33
N LEU A 166 2.41 -8.79 12.71
CA LEU A 166 1.38 -9.03 13.73
C LEU A 166 0.36 -10.07 13.25
N ALA A 167 -0.13 -9.95 12.02
CA ALA A 167 -1.04 -10.94 11.44
C ALA A 167 -0.34 -12.27 11.15
N TRP A 168 0.95 -12.25 10.77
CA TRP A 168 1.74 -13.47 10.66
C TRP A 168 1.85 -14.21 12.00
N SER A 169 2.12 -13.49 13.10
CA SER A 169 2.15 -14.06 14.45
C SER A 169 0.79 -14.67 14.84
N ASP A 170 -0.30 -13.98 14.54
CA ASP A 170 -1.65 -14.46 14.90
C ASP A 170 -2.12 -15.67 14.07
N GLN A 171 -1.70 -15.78 12.81
CA GLN A 171 -2.27 -16.74 11.86
C GLN A 171 -1.33 -17.89 11.47
N ILE A 172 -0.02 -17.68 11.51
CA ILE A 172 0.98 -18.59 10.95
C ILE A 172 1.94 -19.12 12.03
N ASP A 173 2.54 -18.21 12.81
CA ASP A 173 3.56 -18.57 13.80
C ASP A 173 3.38 -17.79 15.11
N GLY A 174 2.63 -18.39 16.03
CA GLY A 174 2.36 -17.82 17.36
C GLY A 174 3.57 -17.74 18.28
N SER A 175 4.74 -18.25 17.89
CA SER A 175 5.97 -18.09 18.66
C SER A 175 6.63 -16.72 18.46
N ILE A 176 6.30 -16.03 17.36
CA ILE A 176 6.80 -14.69 17.07
C ILE A 176 6.17 -13.68 18.03
N PRO A 177 6.96 -12.94 18.83
CA PRO A 177 6.43 -12.01 19.80
C PRO A 177 5.84 -10.78 19.10
N LYS A 178 4.68 -10.33 19.60
CA LYS A 178 4.06 -9.06 19.22
C LYS A 178 4.60 -7.94 20.11
N TYR A 179 4.98 -6.84 19.49
CA TYR A 179 5.50 -5.64 20.12
C TYR A 179 4.79 -4.41 19.57
#